data_AF-A0A6A4X4V2-F1
#
_entry.id   AF-A0A6A4X4V2-F1
#
_cell.length_a   1.000
_cell.length_b   1.000
_cell.length_c   1.000
_cell.angle_alpha   90.00
_cell.angle_beta   90.00
_cell.angle_gamma   90.00
#
_symmetry.space_group_name_H-M   'P 1'
#
loop_
_entity.id
_entity.type
_entity.pdbx_description
1 polymer ?
#
loop_
_entity_poly.entity_id
_entity_poly.type
_entity_poly.pdbx_seq_one_letter_code
_entity_poly.pdbx_strand_id
1 'polypeptide(L)'
;MFVLAKLQDVVRIPPWQFNKPLTEAITEELNRKLSNRVLYSVGLCIALHDIVKLEESFILPGDGASHSRTTFRYVVFRPYVDEVLTGRIKSCSSDGVQVSLGFFDDILIPPSALQQPARFDEAEQVWIWEYEDGKHSLFMDPGVAVWE
;
A
#
# COMPACT_ATOMS: atom_id res chain seq x y z
N MET A 1 1.13 7.77 -7.79
CA MET A 1 1.12 6.96 -6.56
C MET A 1 -0.10 6.05 -6.47
N PHE A 2 -1.34 6.54 -6.65
CA PHE A 2 -2.55 5.72 -6.65
C PHE A 2 -3.13 5.56 -8.06
N VAL A 3 -3.66 4.37 -8.35
CA VAL A 3 -4.31 4.03 -9.62
C VAL A 3 -5.66 3.36 -9.36
N LEU A 4 -6.59 3.51 -10.30
CA LEU A 4 -7.85 2.76 -10.29
C LEU A 4 -7.66 1.44 -11.06
N ALA A 5 -7.68 0.33 -10.34
CA ALA A 5 -7.64 -0.99 -10.94
C ALA A 5 -9.07 -1.51 -11.16
N LYS A 6 -9.43 -1.81 -12.41
CA LYS A 6 -10.69 -2.48 -12.73
C LYS A 6 -10.53 -3.98 -12.50
N LEU A 7 -11.30 -4.52 -11.57
CA LEU A 7 -11.25 -5.92 -11.16
C LEU A 7 -12.64 -6.56 -11.30
N GLN A 8 -12.64 -7.88 -11.47
CA GLN A 8 -13.85 -8.69 -11.51
C GLN A 8 -13.70 -9.82 -10.50
N ASP A 9 -14.69 -9.99 -9.63
CA ASP A 9 -14.70 -11.02 -8.60
C ASP A 9 -16.12 -11.56 -8.39
N VAL A 10 -16.21 -12.77 -7.84
CA VAL A 10 -17.47 -13.37 -7.40
C VAL A 10 -17.58 -13.21 -5.89
N VAL A 11 -18.50 -12.36 -5.46
CA VAL A 11 -18.71 -12.03 -4.06
C VAL A 11 -19.79 -12.96 -3.49
N ARG A 12 -19.43 -13.70 -2.43
CA ARG A 12 -20.36 -14.55 -1.68
C ARG A 12 -21.01 -13.74 -0.57
N ILE A 13 -22.32 -13.57 -0.65
CA ILE A 13 -23.12 -12.80 0.30
C ILE A 13 -23.93 -13.78 1.15
N PRO A 14 -23.68 -13.82 2.47
CA PRO A 14 -24.38 -14.74 3.33
C PRO A 14 -25.85 -14.32 3.57
N PRO A 15 -26.75 -15.27 3.89
CA PRO A 15 -28.19 -14.99 4.02
C PRO A 15 -28.55 -13.94 5.08
N TRP A 16 -27.77 -13.84 6.17
CA TRP A 16 -28.02 -12.87 7.23
C TRP A 16 -27.76 -11.42 6.80
N GLN A 17 -27.02 -11.19 5.71
CA GLN A 17 -26.80 -9.86 5.14
C GLN A 17 -27.88 -9.46 4.12
N PHE A 18 -28.86 -10.32 3.83
CA PHE A 18 -29.92 -10.01 2.85
C PHE A 18 -30.88 -8.90 3.30
N ASN A 19 -30.86 -8.51 4.58
CA ASN A 19 -31.58 -7.34 5.08
C ASN A 19 -30.98 -6.00 4.64
N LYS A 20 -29.73 -5.99 4.14
CA LYS A 20 -29.05 -4.79 3.65
C LYS A 20 -29.19 -4.65 2.14
N PRO A 21 -29.09 -3.42 1.58
CA PRO A 21 -29.01 -3.25 0.14
C PRO A 21 -27.79 -3.99 -0.41
N LEU A 22 -27.98 -4.69 -1.53
CA LEU A 22 -26.98 -5.57 -2.14
C LEU A 22 -25.64 -4.85 -2.40
N THR A 23 -25.70 -3.58 -2.82
CA THR A 23 -24.53 -2.72 -3.05
C THR A 23 -23.69 -2.53 -1.78
N GLU A 24 -24.33 -2.36 -0.62
CA GLU A 24 -23.64 -2.17 0.65
C GLU A 24 -23.01 -3.49 1.13
N ALA A 25 -23.76 -4.60 1.06
CA ALA A 25 -23.25 -5.92 1.40
C ALA A 25 -22.03 -6.30 0.54
N ILE A 26 -22.09 -6.03 -0.77
CA ILE A 26 -20.96 -6.26 -1.68
C ILE A 26 -19.77 -5.37 -1.32
N THR A 27 -20.01 -4.11 -1.02
CA THR A 27 -18.94 -3.16 -0.66
C THR A 27 -18.22 -3.60 0.62
N GLU A 28 -18.97 -4.03 1.63
CA GLU A 28 -18.45 -4.54 2.90
C GLU A 28 -17.60 -5.81 2.67
N GLU A 29 -18.11 -6.76 1.88
CA GLU A 29 -17.42 -8.00 1.56
C GLU A 29 -16.15 -7.78 0.71
N LEU A 30 -16.20 -6.90 -0.29
CA LEU A 30 -15.04 -6.54 -1.11
C LEU A 30 -13.96 -5.85 -0.27
N ASN A 31 -14.33 -4.90 0.59
CA ASN A 31 -13.38 -4.26 1.48
C ASN A 31 -12.77 -5.24 2.48
N ARG A 32 -13.57 -6.15 3.05
CA ARG A 32 -13.05 -7.20 3.93
C ARG A 32 -12.06 -8.14 3.22
N LYS A 33 -12.30 -8.44 1.94
CA LYS A 33 -11.47 -9.35 1.15
C LYS A 33 -10.17 -8.69 0.64
N LEU A 34 -10.24 -7.43 0.20
CA LEU A 34 -9.15 -6.76 -0.54
C LEU A 34 -8.44 -5.66 0.23
N SER A 35 -9.03 -5.08 1.28
CA SER A 35 -8.37 -4.00 2.02
C SER A 35 -7.06 -4.48 2.63
N ASN A 36 -6.01 -3.66 2.45
CA ASN A 36 -4.65 -3.92 2.93
C ASN A 36 -4.03 -5.25 2.41
N ARG A 37 -4.47 -5.70 1.23
CA ARG A 37 -3.91 -6.87 0.54
C ARG A 37 -3.10 -6.42 -0.66
N VAL A 38 -1.95 -7.07 -0.90
CA VAL A 38 -1.16 -6.86 -2.10
C VAL A 38 -1.60 -7.85 -3.17
N LEU A 39 -2.08 -7.34 -4.30
CA LEU A 39 -2.41 -8.13 -5.48
C LEU A 39 -1.22 -8.18 -6.43
N TYR A 40 -0.86 -9.39 -6.86
CA TYR A 40 0.23 -9.62 -7.80
C TYR A 40 0.03 -8.83 -9.09
N SER A 41 1.08 -8.14 -9.57
CA SER A 41 1.08 -7.27 -10.75
C SER A 41 0.13 -6.05 -10.72
N VAL A 42 -0.58 -5.82 -9.62
CA VAL A 42 -1.54 -4.71 -9.47
C VAL A 42 -1.05 -3.71 -8.41
N GLY A 43 -0.71 -4.15 -7.19
CA GLY A 43 -0.23 -3.29 -6.11
C GLY A 43 -0.97 -3.49 -4.78
N LEU A 44 -0.82 -2.55 -3.85
CA LEU A 44 -1.47 -2.59 -2.54
C LEU A 44 -2.89 -1.99 -2.61
N CYS A 45 -3.90 -2.79 -2.28
CA CYS A 45 -5.30 -2.38 -2.29
C CYS A 45 -5.66 -1.55 -1.05
N ILE A 46 -6.23 -0.37 -1.27
CA ILE A 46 -6.60 0.57 -0.20
C ILE A 46 -8.10 0.46 0.12
N ALA A 47 -8.94 0.87 -0.84
CA ALA A 47 -10.39 0.93 -0.68
C ALA A 47 -11.13 0.78 -2.01
N LEU A 48 -12.39 0.33 -1.93
CA LEU A 48 -13.31 0.30 -3.07
C LEU A 48 -13.63 1.72 -3.53
N HIS A 49 -13.52 1.98 -4.84
CA HIS A 49 -13.93 3.26 -5.41
C HIS A 49 -15.41 3.23 -5.80
N ASP A 50 -15.78 2.31 -6.69
CA ASP A 50 -17.15 2.16 -7.17
C ASP A 50 -17.40 0.77 -7.79
N ILE A 51 -18.67 0.43 -7.94
CA ILE A 51 -19.13 -0.79 -8.61
C ILE A 51 -19.61 -0.40 -10.01
N VAL A 52 -18.94 -0.92 -11.04
CA VAL A 52 -19.22 -0.59 -12.45
C VAL A 52 -20.35 -1.44 -13.01
N LYS A 53 -20.36 -2.72 -12.68
CA LYS A 53 -21.36 -3.67 -13.19
C LYS A 53 -21.65 -4.72 -12.12
N LEU A 54 -22.93 -4.92 -11.88
CA LEU A 54 -23.45 -6.01 -11.08
C LEU A 54 -24.18 -6.98 -12.01
N GLU A 55 -23.75 -8.23 -12.05
CA GLU A 55 -24.43 -9.27 -12.81
C GLU A 55 -25.45 -10.01 -11.93
N GLU A 56 -26.26 -10.88 -12.55
CA GLU A 56 -27.25 -11.66 -11.82
C GLU A 56 -26.60 -12.54 -10.75
N SER A 57 -27.21 -12.52 -9.58
CA SER A 57 -26.80 -13.33 -8.45
C SER A 57 -27.39 -14.74 -8.57
N PHE A 58 -26.59 -15.76 -8.28
CA PHE A 58 -27.05 -17.15 -8.28
C PHE A 58 -26.76 -17.82 -6.94
N ILE A 59 -27.60 -18.80 -6.59
CA ILE A 59 -27.48 -19.61 -5.38
C ILE A 59 -27.02 -21.00 -5.78
N LEU A 60 -25.97 -21.49 -5.13
CA LEU A 60 -25.43 -22.82 -5.42
C LEU A 60 -26.24 -23.89 -4.66
N PRO A 61 -26.56 -25.04 -5.26
CA PRO A 61 -27.19 -26.15 -4.53
C PRO A 61 -26.34 -26.56 -3.33
N GLY A 62 -26.88 -26.45 -2.12
CA GLY A 62 -26.19 -26.77 -0.87
C GLY A 62 -25.55 -25.58 -0.13
N ASP A 63 -25.49 -24.39 -0.74
CA ASP A 63 -25.11 -23.14 -0.05
C ASP A 63 -26.23 -22.11 -0.21
N GLY A 64 -26.85 -21.70 0.90
CA GLY A 64 -27.89 -20.68 0.89
C GLY A 64 -27.38 -19.27 0.57
N ALA A 65 -26.07 -19.07 0.47
CA ALA A 65 -25.48 -17.78 0.13
C ALA A 65 -25.67 -17.41 -1.35
N SER A 66 -25.86 -16.12 -1.58
CA SER A 66 -25.99 -15.54 -2.91
C SER A 66 -24.61 -15.21 -3.47
N HIS A 67 -24.27 -15.72 -4.64
CA HIS A 67 -23.01 -15.46 -5.33
C HIS A 67 -23.26 -14.45 -6.44
N SER A 68 -22.69 -13.25 -6.29
CA SER A 68 -22.88 -12.15 -7.24
C SER A 68 -21.57 -11.85 -7.95
N ARG A 69 -21.57 -11.98 -9.28
CA ARG A 69 -20.42 -11.59 -10.09
C ARG A 69 -20.43 -10.07 -10.27
N THR A 70 -19.37 -9.43 -9.78
CA THR A 70 -19.29 -7.96 -9.71
C THR A 70 -18.01 -7.47 -10.37
N THR A 71 -18.15 -6.47 -11.23
CA THR A 71 -17.02 -5.70 -11.77
C THR A 71 -16.96 -4.35 -11.08
N PHE A 72 -15.82 -4.00 -10.53
CA PHE A 72 -15.63 -2.81 -9.71
C PHE A 72 -14.27 -2.16 -9.97
N ARG A 73 -14.11 -0.90 -9.55
CA ARG A 73 -12.80 -0.22 -9.52
C ARG A 73 -12.33 -0.10 -8.08
N TYR A 74 -11.07 -0.45 -7.87
CA TYR A 74 -10.43 -0.39 -6.56
C TYR A 74 -9.29 0.64 -6.58
N VAL A 75 -9.15 1.41 -5.51
CA VAL A 75 -8.01 2.31 -5.32
C VAL A 75 -6.82 1.48 -4.88
N VAL A 76 -5.77 1.48 -5.69
CA VAL A 76 -4.56 0.70 -5.45
C VAL A 76 -3.36 1.63 -5.40
N PHE A 77 -2.53 1.48 -4.38
CA PHE A 77 -1.21 2.09 -4.32
C PHE A 77 -0.25 1.31 -5.22
N ARG A 78 0.17 1.97 -6.30
CA ARG A 78 1.11 1.47 -7.30
C ARG A 78 1.93 2.66 -7.80
N PRO A 79 3.03 3.02 -7.10
CA PRO A 79 3.92 4.05 -7.59
C PRO A 79 4.55 3.63 -8.93
N TYR A 80 4.90 4.61 -9.76
CA TYR A 80 5.61 4.36 -11.01
C TYR A 80 7.13 4.57 -10.82
N VAL A 81 7.92 4.04 -11.75
CA VAL A 81 9.38 4.21 -11.74
C VAL A 81 9.70 5.69 -11.90
N ASP A 82 10.63 6.21 -11.09
CA ASP A 82 11.03 7.63 -11.03
C ASP A 82 9.96 8.59 -10.45
N GLU A 83 8.95 8.07 -9.75
CA GLU A 83 8.01 8.91 -8.98
C GLU A 83 8.67 9.44 -7.68
N VAL A 84 8.55 10.75 -7.44
CA VAL A 84 9.00 11.36 -6.18
C VAL A 84 7.91 11.22 -5.11
N LEU A 85 8.28 10.65 -3.95
CA LEU A 85 7.38 10.43 -2.81
C LEU A 85 8.00 11.03 -1.54
N THR A 86 7.14 11.53 -0.65
CA THR A 86 7.54 12.02 0.66
C THR A 86 7.15 11.01 1.73
N GLY A 87 8.14 10.57 2.51
CA GLY A 87 7.96 9.63 3.61
C GLY A 87 8.80 10.02 4.82
N ARG A 88 8.65 9.27 5.89
CA ARG A 88 9.45 9.42 7.12
C ARG A 88 10.42 8.26 7.26
N ILE A 89 11.60 8.55 7.77
CA ILE A 89 12.58 7.50 8.09
C ILE A 89 12.01 6.64 9.21
N LYS A 90 11.87 5.33 8.98
CA LYS A 90 11.41 4.38 9.99
C LYS A 90 12.59 3.85 10.80
N SER A 91 13.63 3.41 10.10
CA SER A 91 14.84 2.85 10.68
C SER A 91 15.97 2.89 9.67
N CYS A 92 17.20 2.88 10.17
CA CYS A 92 18.41 2.84 9.37
C CYS A 92 19.13 1.51 9.69
N SER A 93 19.66 0.85 8.66
CA SER A 93 20.46 -0.37 8.79
C SER A 93 21.66 -0.32 7.83
N SER A 94 22.55 -1.31 7.94
CA SER A 94 23.68 -1.47 7.01
C SER A 94 23.23 -1.68 5.56
N ASP A 95 22.02 -2.23 5.36
CA ASP A 95 21.44 -2.48 4.05
C ASP A 95 20.86 -1.20 3.41
N GLY A 96 20.69 -0.13 4.18
CA GLY A 96 20.17 1.15 3.70
C GLY A 96 19.22 1.86 4.68
N VAL A 97 18.45 2.80 4.14
CA VAL A 97 17.46 3.57 4.90
C VAL A 97 16.06 3.02 4.63
N GLN A 98 15.35 2.58 5.67
CA GLN A 98 13.95 2.17 5.56
C GLN A 98 13.04 3.38 5.76
N VAL A 99 12.13 3.57 4.80
CA VAL A 99 11.18 4.70 4.77
C VAL A 99 9.76 4.17 4.92
N SER A 100 8.96 4.87 5.71
CA SER A 100 7.53 4.61 5.87
C SER A 100 6.70 5.76 5.27
N LEU A 101 5.64 5.39 4.56
CA LEU A 101 4.57 6.29 4.10
C LEU A 101 3.37 6.29 5.04
N GLY A 102 3.47 5.61 6.19
CA GLY A 102 2.39 5.44 7.18
C GLY A 102 1.49 4.24 6.92
N PHE A 103 1.03 4.03 5.68
CA PHE A 103 0.26 2.84 5.30
C PHE A 103 1.10 1.75 4.60
N PHE A 104 2.34 2.08 4.25
CA PHE A 104 3.29 1.17 3.60
C PHE A 104 4.69 1.45 4.14
N ASP A 105 5.38 0.40 4.58
CA ASP A 105 6.63 0.48 5.33
C ASP A 105 7.81 -0.20 4.65
N ASP A 106 7.57 -0.93 3.56
CA ASP A 106 8.57 -1.78 2.91
C ASP A 106 9.25 -1.03 1.76
N ILE A 107 9.85 0.13 2.09
CA ILE A 107 10.62 0.96 1.15
C ILE A 107 12.06 1.02 1.65
N LEU A 108 12.98 0.46 0.87
CA LEU A 108 14.41 0.48 1.15
C LEU A 108 15.13 1.37 0.15
N ILE A 109 15.87 2.37 0.67
CA ILE A 109 16.79 3.17 -0.12
C ILE A 109 18.19 2.57 0.05
N PRO A 110 18.78 1.98 -1.00
CA PRO A 110 20.09 1.37 -0.89
C PRO A 110 21.18 2.44 -0.74
N PRO A 111 22.32 2.13 -0.11
CA PRO A 111 23.43 3.06 0.09
C PRO A 111 23.98 3.68 -1.21
N SER A 112 23.92 2.92 -2.31
CA SER A 112 24.35 3.38 -3.63
C SER A 112 23.51 4.53 -4.19
N ALA A 113 22.28 4.71 -3.70
CA ALA A 113 21.36 5.76 -4.09
C ALA A 113 21.34 6.94 -3.11
N LEU A 114 22.11 6.88 -2.01
CA LEU A 114 22.25 7.98 -1.06
C LEU A 114 23.18 9.08 -1.60
N GLN A 115 23.04 10.28 -1.03
CA GLN A 115 23.91 11.40 -1.34
C GLN A 115 25.35 11.09 -0.91
N GLN A 116 26.30 11.26 -1.83
CA GLN A 116 27.72 11.05 -1.53
C GLN A 116 28.36 12.37 -1.07
N PRO A 117 29.26 12.36 -0.07
CA PRO A 117 29.74 11.20 0.70
C PRO A 117 28.80 10.86 1.88
N ALA A 118 28.33 9.61 1.94
CA ALA A 118 27.55 9.09 3.06
C ALA A 118 28.30 7.97 3.79
N ARG A 119 28.24 7.98 5.13
CA ARG A 119 28.85 6.97 6.01
C ARG A 119 27.78 6.40 6.92
N PHE A 120 27.77 5.08 7.09
CA PHE A 120 26.95 4.43 8.10
C PHE A 120 27.72 4.38 9.42
N ASP A 121 27.09 4.84 10.50
CA ASP A 121 27.61 4.67 11.86
C ASP A 121 26.97 3.45 12.52
N GLU A 122 27.76 2.41 12.77
CA GLU A 122 27.28 1.18 13.40
C GLU A 122 26.91 1.37 14.88
N ALA A 123 27.52 2.33 15.58
CA ALA A 123 27.25 2.54 17.00
C ALA A 123 25.88 3.23 17.20
N GLU A 124 25.56 4.19 16.34
CA GLU A 124 24.30 4.94 16.42
C GLU A 124 23.20 4.35 15.51
N GLN A 125 23.55 3.45 14.59
CA GLN A 125 22.65 2.89 13.56
C GLN A 125 22.01 4.01 12.71
N VAL A 126 22.80 5.02 12.33
CA VAL A 126 22.35 6.19 11.57
C VAL A 126 23.22 6.38 10.33
N TRP A 127 22.60 6.84 9.24
CA TRP A 127 23.31 7.30 8.06
C TRP A 127 23.69 8.78 8.22
N ILE A 128 24.97 9.07 8.05
CA ILE A 128 25.54 10.41 8.17
C ILE A 128 25.91 10.88 6.76
N TRP A 129 25.43 12.06 6.40
CA TRP A 129 25.88 12.78 5.22
C TRP A 129 26.88 13.86 5.62
N GLU A 130 28.08 13.82 5.04
CA GLU A 130 29.15 14.78 5.31
C GLU A 130 29.13 15.89 4.25
N TYR A 131 28.79 17.12 4.66
CA TYR A 131 28.79 18.30 3.80
C TYR A 131 29.97 19.23 4.13
N GLU A 132 30.59 19.81 3.09
CA GLU A 132 31.74 20.74 3.16
C GLU A 132 32.90 20.28 4.07
N ASP A 133 33.77 19.39 3.57
CA ASP A 133 35.06 19.03 4.20
C ASP A 133 34.97 18.66 5.70
N GLY A 134 33.84 18.04 6.11
CA GLY A 134 33.64 17.55 7.48
C GLY A 134 33.24 18.60 8.51
N LYS A 135 32.79 19.79 8.10
CA LYS A 135 32.33 20.85 9.04
C LYS A 135 30.86 20.72 9.43
N HIS A 136 30.03 20.09 8.60
CA HIS A 136 28.61 19.89 8.87
C HIS A 136 28.21 18.45 8.56
N SER A 137 27.88 17.70 9.62
CA SER A 137 27.33 16.34 9.53
C SER A 137 25.82 16.42 9.70
N LEU A 138 25.07 15.91 8.72
CA LEU A 138 23.62 15.76 8.82
C LEU A 138 23.29 14.31 9.16
N PHE A 139 22.55 14.14 10.27
CA PHE A 139 22.12 12.84 10.78
C PHE A 139 20.73 12.51 10.24
N MET A 140 20.60 11.34 9.63
CA MET A 140 19.31 10.82 9.19
C MET A 140 18.59 10.13 10.35
N ASP A 141 18.02 10.95 11.25
CA ASP A 141 17.33 10.44 12.43
C ASP A 141 15.98 9.79 12.11
N PRO A 142 15.60 8.71 12.83
CA PRO A 142 14.27 8.13 12.72
C PRO A 142 13.16 9.16 13.00
N GLY A 143 12.14 9.19 12.14
CA GLY A 143 10.98 10.08 12.26
C GLY A 143 11.10 11.40 11.49
N VAL A 144 12.27 11.76 10.97
CA VAL A 144 12.45 12.95 10.13
C VAL A 144 11.86 12.70 8.74
N ALA A 145 11.23 13.74 8.16
CA ALA A 145 10.75 13.70 6.78
C ALA A 145 11.94 13.76 5.83
N VAL A 146 11.97 12.89 4.82
CA VAL A 146 13.11 12.80 3.87
C VAL A 146 13.20 14.01 2.93
N TRP A 147 12.17 14.87 2.90
CA TRP A 147 12.14 16.11 2.11
C TRP A 147 11.62 17.27 2.95
N GLU A 148 12.52 18.16 3.36
CA GLU A 148 12.26 19.58 3.67
C GLU A 148 13.26 20.45 2.90
#